data_AF-A0A7U9RHG8-F1
#
_entry.id   AF-A0A7U9RHG8-F1
#
_cell.length_a   1.000
_cell.length_b   1.000
_cell.length_c   1.000
_cell.angle_alpha   90.00
_cell.angle_beta   90.00
_cell.angle_gamma   90.00
#
_symmetry.space_group_name_H-M   'P 1'
#
loop_
_entity.id
_entity.type
_entity.pdbx_description
1 polymer ?
#
loop_
_entity_poly.entity_id
_entity_poly.type
_entity_poly.pdbx_seq_one_letter_code
_entity_poly.pdbx_strand_id
1 'polypeptide(L)' 'MAQAGKGRLNYRCPSCFMRDLDLDMFYDRDKKEYYCIRCQYKGAEEDVLEKNEMARFRYGGMNKRYTKFDFD' A
#
# COMPACT_ATOMS: atom_id res chain seq x y z
N MET A 1 11.76 1.93 -16.92
CA MET A 1 11.61 1.37 -15.57
C MET A 1 12.93 0.75 -15.08
N ALA A 2 14.09 1.37 -15.36
CA ALA A 2 15.39 0.69 -15.24
C ALA A 2 16.23 1.11 -14.01
N GLN A 3 15.77 2.09 -13.21
CA GLN A 3 16.57 2.66 -12.12
C GLN A 3 15.77 2.95 -10.84
N ALA A 4 14.57 2.40 -10.74
CA ALA A 4 13.77 2.54 -9.53
C ALA A 4 14.32 1.59 -8.44
N GLY A 5 14.96 2.15 -7.42
CA GLY A 5 15.43 1.40 -6.25
C GLY A 5 14.31 1.12 -5.26
N LYS A 6 14.57 0.29 -4.23
CA LYS A 6 13.70 0.23 -3.04
C LYS A 6 13.63 1.63 -2.43
N GLY A 7 12.42 2.20 -2.37
CA GLY A 7 12.18 3.51 -1.77
C GLY A 7 12.61 3.58 -0.30
N ARG A 8 12.73 4.80 0.25
CA ARG A 8 12.83 4.97 1.71
C ARG A 8 11.45 4.61 2.27
N LEU A 9 11.40 3.54 3.06
CA LEU A 9 10.20 2.87 3.59
C LEU A 9 9.39 2.06 2.55
N ASN A 10 8.96 0.87 2.98
CA ASN A 10 8.16 -0.09 2.22
C ASN A 10 6.71 0.39 2.10
N TYR A 11 6.45 1.42 1.29
CA TYR A 11 5.08 1.76 0.94
C TYR A 11 4.46 0.61 0.16
N ARG A 12 3.30 0.13 0.63
CA ARG A 12 2.52 -0.91 -0.04
C ARG A 12 1.60 -0.28 -1.06
N CYS A 13 1.43 -0.94 -2.20
CA CYS A 13 0.58 -0.41 -3.26
C CYS A 13 -0.89 -0.38 -2.80
N PRO A 14 -1.54 0.80 -2.74
CA PRO A 14 -2.92 0.89 -2.26
C PRO A 14 -3.91 0.14 -3.17
N SER A 15 -3.70 0.16 -4.48
CA SER A 15 -4.59 -0.55 -5.42
C SER A 15 -4.48 -2.08 -5.31
N CYS A 16 -3.29 -2.61 -5.08
CA CYS A 16 -3.10 -4.04 -4.84
C CYS A 16 -3.59 -4.46 -3.46
N PHE A 17 -3.37 -3.63 -2.45
CA PHE A 17 -3.79 -3.90 -1.09
C PHE A 17 -5.32 -4.02 -0.97
N MET A 18 -6.07 -3.21 -1.73
CA MET A 18 -7.53 -3.33 -1.87
C MET A 18 -8.02 -4.62 -2.56
N ARG A 19 -7.09 -5.42 -3.09
CA ARG A 19 -7.33 -6.74 -3.68
C ARG A 19 -6.65 -7.84 -2.87
N ASP A 20 -6.36 -7.56 -1.58
CA ASP A 20 -5.67 -8.44 -0.63
C ASP A 20 -4.26 -8.87 -1.09
N LEU A 21 -3.64 -8.12 -2.01
CA LEU A 21 -2.28 -8.35 -2.50
C LEU A 21 -1.33 -7.35 -1.87
N ASP A 22 -0.38 -7.86 -1.07
CA ASP A 22 0.61 -7.04 -0.39
C ASP A 22 1.90 -6.95 -1.20
N LEU A 23 2.17 -5.78 -1.78
CA LEU A 23 3.25 -5.57 -2.74
C LEU A 23 4.00 -4.28 -2.42
N ASP A 24 5.32 -4.38 -2.35
CA ASP A 24 6.20 -3.23 -2.22
C ASP A 24 6.16 -2.36 -3.48
N MET A 25 6.18 -1.05 -3.25
CA MET A 25 6.31 -0.06 -4.31
C MET A 25 7.79 0.27 -4.58
N PHE A 26 8.06 0.58 -5.85
CA PHE A 26 9.32 1.13 -6.32
C PHE A 26 9.24 2.67 -6.34
N TYR A 27 10.38 3.36 -6.27
CA TYR A 27 10.42 4.83 -6.26
C TYR A 27 11.43 5.37 -7.29
N ASP A 28 11.04 6.35 -8.14
CA ASP A 28 12.05 7.19 -8.86
C ASP A 28 12.28 8.42 -8.01
N ARG A 29 13.56 8.69 -7.81
CA ARG A 29 14.02 9.98 -7.33
C ARG A 29 13.83 11.08 -8.37
N ASP A 30 13.98 10.76 -9.65
CA ASP A 30 13.90 11.73 -10.75
C ASP A 30 12.49 12.31 -10.90
N LYS A 31 11.48 11.45 -10.78
CA LYS A 31 10.07 11.84 -10.91
C LYS A 31 9.39 12.10 -9.58
N LYS A 32 10.00 11.66 -8.47
CA LYS A 32 9.41 11.67 -7.12
C LYS A 32 8.08 10.92 -7.04
N GLU A 33 7.98 9.83 -7.81
CA GLU A 33 6.77 9.01 -7.93
C GLU A 33 7.05 7.59 -7.43
N TYR A 34 5.99 6.96 -6.93
CA TYR A 34 5.96 5.55 -6.57
C TYR A 34 5.26 4.72 -7.65
N TYR A 35 5.79 3.52 -7.91
CA TYR A 35 5.26 2.58 -8.90
C TYR A 35 4.94 1.24 -8.26
N CYS A 36 3.83 0.66 -8.67
CA CYS A 36 3.57 -0.76 -8.48
C CYS A 36 3.88 -1.54 -9.75
N ILE A 37 4.73 -2.57 -9.64
CA ILE A 37 5.07 -3.46 -10.76
C ILE A 37 3.89 -4.35 -11.19
N ARG A 38 2.94 -4.60 -10.28
CA ARG A 38 1.85 -5.55 -10.50
C ARG A 38 0.65 -4.92 -11.23
N CYS A 39 0.19 -3.77 -10.75
CA CYS A 39 -1.03 -3.13 -11.25
C CYS A 39 -0.76 -1.84 -12.05
N GLN A 40 0.51 -1.51 -12.30
CA GLN A 40 0.93 -0.29 -13.00
C GLN A 40 0.45 1.02 -12.33
N TYR A 41 0.05 0.96 -11.06
CA TYR A 41 -0.29 2.15 -10.30
C TYR A 41 0.95 3.06 -10.19
N LYS A 42 0.71 4.36 -10.39
CA LYS A 42 1.68 5.44 -10.22
C LYS A 42 1.06 6.55 -9.39
N GLY A 43 1.83 7.14 -8.48
CA GLY A 43 1.35 8.25 -7.64
C GLY A 43 2.49 8.94 -6.91
N ALA A 44 2.26 10.20 -6.52
CA ALA A 44 3.14 10.91 -5.58
C ALA A 44 3.02 10.31 -4.17
N GLU A 45 3.94 10.66 -3.27
CA GLU A 45 3.94 10.16 -1.89
C GLU A 45 2.63 10.48 -1.15
N GLU A 46 2.12 11.69 -1.33
CA GLU A 46 0.89 12.19 -0.71
C GLU A 46 -0.33 11.32 -1.12
N ASP A 47 -0.46 11.01 -2.41
CA ASP A 47 -1.54 10.16 -2.95
C ASP A 47 -1.43 8.71 -2.42
N VAL A 48 -0.21 8.20 -2.27
CA VAL A 48 0.04 6.86 -1.71
C VAL A 48 -0.35 6.80 -0.23
N LEU A 49 -0.05 7.85 0.53
CA LEU A 49 -0.39 7.95 1.96
C LEU A 49 -1.91 8.04 2.16
N GLU A 50 -2.57 8.95 1.45
CA GLU A 50 -4.03 9.13 1.53
C GLU A 50 -4.79 7.83 1.20
N LYS A 51 -4.38 7.14 0.14
CA LYS A 51 -5.00 5.88 -0.27
C LYS A 51 -4.70 4.73 0.70
N ASN A 52 -3.53 4.74 1.36
CA ASN A 52 -3.24 3.78 2.41
C ASN A 52 -4.08 4.02 3.67
N GLU A 53 -4.44 5.27 4.00
CA GLU A 53 -5.38 5.55 5.09
C GLU A 53 -6.78 5.01 4.79
N MET A 54 -7.26 5.15 3.55
CA MET A 54 -8.53 4.53 3.14
C MET A 54 -8.52 3.00 3.27
N ALA A 55 -7.39 2.36 2.97
CA ALA A 55 -7.22 0.93 3.19
C ALA A 55 -7.29 0.57 4.68
N ARG A 56 -6.68 1.37 5.57
CA ARG A 56 -6.77 1.16 7.02
C ARG A 56 -8.19 1.32 7.55
N PHE A 57 -8.99 2.25 7.01
CA PHE A 57 -10.41 2.36 7.36
C PHE A 57 -11.16 1.06 7.05
N ARG A 58 -10.94 0.49 5.87
CA ARG A 58 -11.65 -0.72 5.40
C ARG A 58 -11.18 -2.00 6.10
N TYR A 59 -9.89 -2.09 6.41
CA TYR A 59 -9.23 -3.27 6.97
C TYR A 59 -8.77 -3.05 8.43
N GLY A 60 -9.38 -2.12 9.17
CA GLY A 60 -8.96 -1.76 10.53
C GLY A 60 -8.98 -2.93 11.53
N GLY A 61 -9.84 -3.93 11.28
CA GLY A 61 -9.90 -5.18 12.04
C GLY A 61 -9.05 -6.32 11.48
N MET A 62 -8.27 -6.12 10.39
CA MET A 62 -7.54 -7.20 9.71
C MET A 62 -6.54 -7.91 10.63
N ASN A 63 -5.94 -7.17 11.56
CA ASN A 63 -5.03 -7.74 12.56
C ASN A 63 -5.73 -8.13 13.87
N LYS A 64 -7.04 -7.91 13.99
CA LYS A 64 -7.84 -8.30 15.16
C LYS A 64 -8.39 -9.71 14.94
N ARG A 65 -7.92 -10.66 15.75
CA ARG A 65 -8.49 -12.01 15.81
C ARG A 65 -9.71 -11.97 16.72
N TYR A 66 -10.90 -12.07 16.13
CA TYR A 66 -12.13 -12.25 16.89
C TYR A 66 -12.25 -13.70 17.36
N THR A 67 -12.62 -13.87 18.63
CA THR A 67 -12.93 -15.15 19.27
C THR A 67 -14.42 -15.22 19.56
N LYS A 68 -14.92 -16.42 19.90
CA LYS A 68 -16.34 -16.60 20.23
C LYS A 68 -16.81 -15.69 21.39
N PHE A 69 -15.91 -15.37 22.32
CA PHE A 69 -16.18 -14.56 23.50
C PHE A 69 -16.22 -13.05 23.24
N ASP A 70 -15.85 -12.58 22.04
CA ASP A 70 -15.94 -11.15 21.68
C ASP A 70 -17.36 -10.71 21.29
N PHE A 71 -18.31 -11.66 21.25
CA PHE A 71 -19.70 -11.46 20.81
C PHE A 71 -20.76 -11.91 21.84
N ASP A 72 -20.32 -12.31 23.04
CA ASP A 72 -21.16 -12.58 24.22
C ASP A 72 -21.29 -11.31 25.07
#